data_AF-A0A2E4Y3B1-F1
#
_entry.id   AF-A0A2E4Y3B1-F1
#
_cell.length_a   1.000
_cell.length_b   1.000
_cell.length_c   1.000
_cell.angle_alpha   90.00
_cell.angle_beta   90.00
_cell.angle_gamma   90.00
#
_symmetry.space_group_name_H-M   'P 1'
#
loop_
_entity.id
_entity.type
_entity.pdbx_description
1 polymer ?
#
loop_
_entity_poly.entity_id
_entity_poly.type
_entity_poly.pdbx_seq_one_letter_code
_entity_poly.pdbx_strand_id
1 'polypeptide(L)'
;MEKTSWYVYIIETEKGFYYTGITNDMLRRFKQHSGIKKGGKGAKFFNFDCPKRVVYIERVRDRSEAAKKEVFIKKMTKLKKRALVAVFLKRTENIKKAIGFNSLMDKIDKQS
;
A
#
# COMPACT_ATOMS: atom_id res chain seq x y z
N MET A 1 6.17 26.73 1.97
CA MET A 1 5.10 25.72 1.74
C MET A 1 5.67 24.35 2.03
N GLU A 2 5.18 23.67 3.08
CA GLU A 2 5.46 22.25 3.25
C GLU A 2 4.93 21.48 2.04
N LYS A 3 5.82 20.79 1.31
CA LYS A 3 5.39 19.85 0.28
C LYS A 3 4.76 18.65 0.97
N THR A 4 3.44 18.56 0.94
CA THR A 4 2.72 17.36 1.37
C THR A 4 3.20 16.20 0.49
N SER A 5 3.88 15.24 1.10
CA SER A 5 4.39 14.08 0.37
C SER A 5 3.23 13.22 -0.12
N TRP A 6 3.43 12.63 -1.29
CA TRP A 6 2.48 11.72 -1.90
C TRP A 6 3.00 10.29 -1.78
N TYR A 7 2.09 9.34 -1.91
CA TYR A 7 2.36 7.92 -1.82
C TYR A 7 1.76 7.25 -3.05
N VAL A 8 2.49 6.31 -3.61
CA VAL A 8 1.95 5.31 -4.55
C VAL A 8 1.94 3.96 -3.85
N TYR A 9 0.87 3.21 -4.00
CA TYR A 9 0.68 1.93 -3.30
C TYR A 9 0.11 0.86 -4.22
N ILE A 10 0.36 -0.40 -3.85
CA ILE A 10 -0.28 -1.57 -4.46
C ILE A 10 -0.99 -2.37 -3.37
N ILE A 11 -2.26 -2.68 -3.61
CA ILE A 11 -3.07 -3.59 -2.80
C ILE A 11 -3.22 -4.90 -3.57
N GLU A 12 -2.93 -6.00 -2.89
CA GLU A 12 -3.29 -7.34 -3.32
C GLU A 12 -4.73 -7.64 -2.88
N THR A 13 -5.53 -8.18 -3.78
CA THR A 13 -6.89 -8.66 -3.48
C THR A 13 -6.87 -10.16 -3.14
N GLU A 14 -7.97 -10.70 -2.61
CA GLU A 14 -8.02 -12.12 -2.26
C GLU A 14 -7.84 -13.05 -3.47
N LYS A 15 -8.29 -12.64 -4.66
CA LYS A 15 -8.06 -13.40 -5.90
C LYS A 15 -6.66 -13.20 -6.50
N GLY A 16 -5.76 -12.48 -5.80
CA GLY A 16 -4.37 -12.26 -6.24
C GLY A 16 -4.23 -11.23 -7.37
N PHE A 17 -5.23 -10.35 -7.55
CA PHE A 17 -5.09 -9.19 -8.43
C PHE A 17 -4.40 -8.04 -7.70
N TYR A 18 -3.80 -7.14 -8.49
CA TYR A 18 -3.11 -5.97 -7.97
C TYR A 18 -3.84 -4.69 -8.37
N TYR A 19 -4.26 -3.93 -7.36
CA TYR A 19 -4.79 -2.59 -7.50
C TYR A 19 -3.69 -1.57 -7.18
N THR A 20 -3.46 -0.60 -8.07
CA THR A 20 -2.49 0.48 -7.86
C THR A 20 -3.21 1.82 -7.72
N GLY A 21 -2.81 2.61 -6.72
CA GLY A 21 -3.37 3.94 -6.50
C GLY A 21 -2.35 4.89 -5.87
N ILE A 22 -2.74 6.16 -5.76
CA ILE A 22 -1.94 7.22 -5.13
C ILE A 22 -2.74 7.97 -4.07
N THR A 23 -2.06 8.54 -3.09
CA THR A 23 -2.67 9.42 -2.09
C THR A 23 -1.63 10.31 -1.41
N ASN A 24 -2.02 11.49 -0.95
CA ASN A 24 -1.25 12.35 -0.06
C ASN A 24 -1.66 12.22 1.41
N ASP A 25 -2.64 11.37 1.69
CA ASP A 25 -3.25 11.21 3.01
C ASP A 25 -3.64 9.74 3.18
N MET A 26 -2.65 8.93 3.54
CA MET A 26 -2.81 7.49 3.72
C MET A 26 -3.86 7.15 4.77
N LEU A 27 -3.95 7.92 5.87
CA LEU A 27 -4.90 7.73 6.96
C LEU A 27 -6.34 7.94 6.49
N ARG A 28 -6.62 9.06 5.83
CA ARG A 28 -7.95 9.33 5.25
C ARG A 28 -8.28 8.33 4.15
N ARG A 29 -7.32 7.97 3.30
CA ARG A 29 -7.52 7.04 2.20
C ARG A 29 -7.81 5.62 2.69
N PHE A 30 -7.11 5.16 3.72
CA PHE A 30 -7.35 3.87 4.35
C PHE A 30 -8.73 3.83 4.99
N LYS A 31 -9.13 4.85 5.78
CA LYS A 31 -10.49 4.96 6.35
C LYS A 31 -11.59 4.95 5.28
N GLN A 32 -11.34 5.51 4.09
CA GLN A 32 -12.26 5.42 2.95
C GLN A 32 -12.36 4.02 2.35
N HIS A 33 -11.30 3.21 2.43
CA HIS A 33 -11.26 1.84 1.90
C HIS A 33 -11.75 0.81 2.91
N SER A 34 -11.50 1.00 4.20
CA SER A 34 -11.91 0.09 5.28
C SER A 34 -13.41 0.14 5.63
N GLY A 35 -14.24 0.86 4.87
CA GLY A 35 -15.70 0.87 5.06
C GLY A 35 -16.21 1.66 6.29
N ILE A 36 -15.34 2.31 7.07
CA ILE A 36 -15.73 3.09 8.27
C ILE A 36 -16.62 4.30 7.92
N LYS A 37 -16.57 4.78 6.67
CA LYS A 37 -17.63 5.63 6.10
C LYS A 37 -18.55 4.77 5.21
N LYS A 38 -19.74 4.41 5.72
CA LYS A 38 -20.90 4.08 4.88
C LYS A 38 -21.11 5.25 3.91
N GLY A 39 -20.76 5.08 2.63
CA GLY A 39 -20.92 6.12 1.59
C GLY A 39 -19.65 6.82 1.11
N GLY A 40 -18.45 6.40 1.54
CA GLY A 40 -17.21 6.88 0.91
C GLY A 40 -17.07 6.33 -0.51
N LYS A 41 -16.64 7.16 -1.47
CA LYS A 41 -16.16 6.74 -2.80
C LYS A 41 -14.89 5.89 -2.65
N GLY A 42 -15.02 4.68 -2.09
CA GLY A 42 -14.01 3.63 -2.24
C GLY A 42 -13.76 3.41 -3.73
N ALA A 43 -12.55 2.98 -4.11
CA ALA A 43 -12.33 2.66 -5.51
C ALA A 43 -13.38 1.63 -5.93
N LYS A 44 -14.18 1.91 -6.97
CA LYS A 44 -15.25 1.02 -7.48
C LYS A 44 -14.78 -0.43 -7.64
N PHE A 45 -13.48 -0.63 -7.81
CA PHE A 45 -12.78 -1.91 -7.88
C PHE A 45 -12.98 -2.82 -6.66
N PHE A 46 -13.04 -2.27 -5.43
CA PHE A 46 -13.18 -3.08 -4.21
C PHE A 46 -14.61 -3.54 -3.92
N ASN A 47 -15.58 -3.15 -4.75
CA ASN A 47 -16.92 -3.75 -4.72
C ASN A 47 -16.94 -5.15 -5.38
N PHE A 48 -15.91 -5.51 -6.16
CA PHE A 48 -15.84 -6.78 -6.91
C PHE A 48 -14.85 -7.78 -6.33
N ASP A 49 -13.90 -7.32 -5.52
CA ASP A 49 -12.89 -8.15 -4.88
C ASP A 49 -12.33 -7.47 -3.63
N CYS A 50 -12.27 -8.20 -2.52
CA CYS A 50 -11.89 -7.63 -1.23
C CYS A 50 -10.38 -7.33 -1.19
N PRO A 51 -9.97 -6.16 -0.64
CA PRO A 51 -8.57 -5.88 -0.40
C PRO A 51 -8.02 -6.83 0.67
N LYS A 52 -6.97 -7.58 0.34
CA LYS A 52 -6.29 -8.50 1.28
C LYS A 52 -5.24 -7.77 2.10
N ARG A 53 -4.29 -7.11 1.43
CA ARG A 53 -3.18 -6.40 2.09
C ARG A 53 -2.50 -5.39 1.16
N VAL A 54 -1.85 -4.40 1.75
CA VAL A 54 -0.92 -3.52 1.02
C VAL A 54 0.39 -4.28 0.83
N VAL A 55 0.81 -4.44 -0.42
CA VAL A 55 2.02 -5.20 -0.81
C VAL A 55 3.15 -4.32 -1.35
N TYR A 56 2.87 -3.04 -1.57
CA TYR A 56 3.84 -2.05 -1.98
C TYR A 56 3.39 -0.67 -1.50
N ILE A 57 4.33 0.13 -1.02
CA ILE A 57 4.13 1.55 -0.77
C ILE A 57 5.43 2.30 -1.01
N GLU A 58 5.33 3.46 -1.65
CA GLU A 58 6.48 4.31 -1.92
C GLU A 58 6.10 5.78 -1.76
N ARG A 59 6.91 6.52 -0.97
CA ARG A 59 6.78 7.96 -0.81
C ARG A 59 7.44 8.68 -1.98
N VAL A 60 6.75 9.68 -2.51
CA VAL A 60 7.20 10.56 -3.59
C VAL A 60 6.94 12.01 -3.22
N ARG A 61 7.59 12.92 -3.93
CA ARG A 61 7.70 14.31 -3.51
C ARG A 61 6.40 15.10 -3.71
N ASP A 62 5.63 14.75 -4.74
CA ASP A 62 4.43 15.49 -5.16
C ASP A 62 3.45 14.59 -5.95
N ARG A 63 2.26 15.14 -6.22
CA ARG A 63 1.18 14.45 -6.93
C ARG A 63 1.59 14.02 -8.34
N SER A 64 2.36 14.87 -9.02
CA SER A 64 2.73 14.65 -10.43
C SER A 64 3.69 13.47 -10.54
N GLU A 65 4.65 13.36 -9.62
CA GLU A 65 5.52 12.20 -9.52
C GLU A 65 4.72 10.93 -9.18
N ALA A 66 3.78 11.02 -8.23
CA ALA A 66 2.92 9.89 -7.86
C ALA A 66 2.10 9.38 -9.06
N ALA A 67 1.46 10.28 -9.81
CA ALA A 67 0.66 9.93 -10.99
C ALA A 67 1.53 9.31 -12.10
N LYS A 68 2.73 9.82 -12.34
CA LYS A 68 3.70 9.23 -13.28
C LYS A 68 4.06 7.81 -12.88
N LYS A 69 4.37 7.56 -11.59
CA LYS A 69 4.64 6.22 -11.08
C LYS A 69 3.43 5.29 -11.16
N GLU A 70 2.24 5.79 -10.85
CA GLU A 70 1.00 5.02 -10.95
C GLU A 70 0.78 4.51 -12.38
N VAL A 71 0.93 5.38 -13.38
CA VAL A 71 0.81 5.02 -14.80
C VAL A 71 1.90 4.02 -15.19
N PHE A 72 3.14 4.25 -14.75
CA PHE A 72 4.26 3.34 -15.01
C PHE A 72 4.00 1.94 -14.45
N ILE A 73 3.58 1.84 -13.18
CA ILE A 73 3.23 0.58 -12.53
C ILE A 73 2.03 -0.06 -13.23
N LYS A 74 0.99 0.71 -13.59
CA LYS A 74 -0.19 0.18 -14.30
C LYS A 74 0.19 -0.47 -15.64
N LYS A 75 1.13 0.12 -16.38
CA LYS A 75 1.66 -0.39 -17.65
C LYS A 75 2.56 -1.62 -17.51
N MET A 76 3.05 -1.95 -16.31
CA MET A 76 3.86 -3.14 -16.11
C MET A 76 3.06 -4.43 -16.37
N THR A 77 3.75 -5.42 -16.96
CA THR A 77 3.24 -6.78 -17.08
C THR A 77 3.01 -7.39 -15.69
N LYS A 78 2.16 -8.43 -15.64
CA LYS A 78 1.89 -9.17 -14.39
C LYS A 78 3.19 -9.67 -13.73
N LEU A 79 4.14 -10.15 -14.53
CA LEU A 79 5.44 -10.61 -14.03
C LEU A 79 6.27 -9.48 -13.41
N LYS A 80 6.36 -8.32 -14.08
CA LYS A 80 7.09 -7.16 -13.55
C LYS A 80 6.48 -6.63 -12.25
N LYS A 81 5.15 -6.59 -12.16
CA LYS A 81 4.45 -6.21 -10.91
C LYS A 81 4.75 -7.17 -9.77
N ARG A 82 4.71 -8.49 -10.03
CA ARG A 82 5.07 -9.52 -9.03
C ARG A 82 6.51 -9.38 -8.56
N ALA A 83 7.45 -9.15 -9.48
CA ALA A 83 8.85 -8.94 -9.14
C ALA A 83 9.04 -7.69 -8.27
N LEU A 84 8.41 -6.57 -8.63
CA LEU A 84 8.43 -5.33 -7.84
C LEU A 84 7.94 -5.58 -6.39
N VAL A 85 6.80 -6.25 -6.26
CA VAL A 85 6.22 -6.62 -4.96
C VAL A 85 7.15 -7.54 -4.16
N ALA A 86 7.71 -8.58 -4.80
CA ALA A 86 8.59 -9.54 -4.14
C ALA A 86 9.86 -8.87 -3.57
N VAL A 87 10.49 -8.00 -4.37
CA VAL A 87 11.67 -7.23 -3.93
C VAL A 87 11.31 -6.32 -2.75
N PHE A 88 10.17 -5.63 -2.82
CA PHE A 88 9.70 -4.76 -1.76
C PHE A 88 9.46 -5.54 -0.46
N LEU A 89 8.70 -6.64 -0.51
CA LEU A 89 8.39 -7.46 0.66
C LEU A 89 9.65 -8.05 1.29
N LYS A 90 10.58 -8.58 0.48
CA LYS A 90 11.87 -9.09 0.98
C LYS A 90 12.67 -8.01 1.70
N ARG A 91 12.71 -6.79 1.16
CA ARG A 91 13.35 -5.65 1.82
C ARG A 91 12.69 -5.32 3.14
N THR A 92 11.36 -5.27 3.20
CA THR A 92 10.64 -4.97 4.44
C THR A 92 10.86 -6.04 5.51
N GLU A 93 10.92 -7.31 5.11
CA GLU A 93 11.17 -8.41 6.04
C GLU A 93 12.58 -8.35 6.62
N ASN A 94 13.58 -8.09 5.77
CA ASN A 94 14.95 -7.89 6.22
C ASN A 94 15.08 -6.74 7.23
N ILE A 95 14.37 -5.63 7.00
CA ILE A 95 14.36 -4.49 7.92
C ILE A 95 13.69 -4.87 9.25
N LYS A 96 12.51 -5.49 9.21
CA LYS A 96 11.80 -5.94 10.42
C LYS A 96 12.67 -6.87 11.27
N LYS A 97 13.38 -7.79 10.62
CA LYS A 97 14.33 -8.69 11.29
C LYS A 97 15.50 -7.91 11.90
N ALA A 98 16.10 -6.99 11.15
CA ALA A 98 17.24 -6.20 11.61
C ALA A 98 16.91 -5.33 12.84
N ILE A 99 15.70 -4.76 12.90
CA ILE A 99 15.26 -3.93 14.02
C ILE A 99 14.60 -4.73 15.16
N GLY A 100 14.54 -6.06 15.07
CA GLY A 100 13.90 -6.90 16.08
C GLY A 100 12.38 -6.67 16.22
N PHE A 101 11.71 -6.18 15.17
CA PHE A 101 10.32 -5.71 15.22
C PHE A 101 9.34 -6.74 15.80
N ASN A 102 9.48 -8.02 15.40
CA ASN A 102 8.57 -9.08 15.88
C ASN A 102 8.69 -9.28 17.39
N SER A 103 9.90 -9.21 17.95
CA SER A 103 10.11 -9.30 19.41
C SER A 103 9.55 -8.08 20.14
N LEU A 104 9.58 -6.89 19.51
CA LEU A 104 8.98 -5.68 20.07
C LEU A 104 7.45 -5.79 20.11
N MET A 105 6.83 -6.29 19.04
CA MET A 105 5.38 -6.48 18.99
C MET A 105 4.89 -7.57 19.94
N ASP A 106 5.61 -8.70 20.03
CA ASP A 106 5.29 -9.78 20.98
C ASP A 106 5.30 -9.32 22.45
N LYS A 107 6.14 -8.32 22.78
CA LYS A 107 6.17 -7.72 24.13
C LYS A 107 4.98 -6.80 24.39
N ILE A 108 4.53 -6.06 23.37
CA ILE A 108 3.37 -5.16 23.46
C ILE A 108 2.10 -5.99 23.64
N ASP A 109 1.94 -7.08 22.88
CA ASP A 109 0.75 -7.93 22.93
C ASP A 109 0.66 -8.75 24.22
N LYS A 110 1.79 -9.09 24.86
CA LYS A 110 1.83 -9.78 26.16
C LYS A 110 1.63 -8.87 27.37
N GLN A 111 1.55 -7.56 27.16
CA GLN A 111 1.36 -6.57 28.21
C GLN A 111 -0.09 -6.03 28.26
N SER A 112 -1.00 -6.62 27.47
CA SER A 112 -2.45 -6.38 27.47
C SER A 112 -3.24 -7.57 27.97
#